data_AF-A0A2H0Z0W9-F1
#
_entry.id   AF-A0A2H0Z0W9-F1
#
_cell.length_a   1.000
_cell.length_b   1.000
_cell.length_c   1.000
_cell.angle_alpha   90.00
_cell.angle_beta   90.00
_cell.angle_gamma   90.00
#
_symmetry.space_group_name_H-M   'P 1'
#
loop_
_entity.id
_entity.type
_entity.pdbx_description
1 polymer ?
#
loop_
_entity_poly.entity_id
_entity_poly.type
_entity_poly.pdbx_seq_one_letter_code
_entity_poly.pdbx_strand_id
1 'polypeptide(L)'
;MKKEFIAHVKQKNDGSWKSPHLLVEHLNETANKAGEFASGFENKDWAELAGFLHDLGKYHPDWQSYLRRKSGYYDIEAHIESTGNRPNHSQAGAAYLFELFKNSKAAKILSYVIGGHHSGLPDWEPQLHSRIMDENQRLIKDDLEKVKQVDEAKHFLNKSIPSSIPSIYKTSIDKNSNEQIHLWIRMLFSCLVDADFLDTEKYMDEKERGGYLSIVELKERFDNYMSEKKSDSELNKKRNGILKRCREKAELKQGFFSLTVPTGGGKTLASMAFALEHAIKYGKKRIIVAIPYTSIIEQTSKVFKYGSDIDEEIEKLKASGKFLFGEDQVIEHHSNLDPESESSKNRLASENWDAPII
;
A
#
# COMPACT_ATOMS: atom_id res chain seq x y z
N MET A 1 25.27 -22.89 -19.82
CA MET A 1 24.28 -21.81 -19.68
C MET A 1 24.62 -21.03 -18.42
N LYS A 2 24.70 -19.69 -18.48
CA LYS A 2 24.76 -18.88 -17.25
C LYS A 2 23.50 -19.17 -16.43
N LYS A 3 23.64 -19.49 -15.15
CA LYS A 3 22.48 -19.69 -14.27
C LYS A 3 21.98 -18.29 -13.89
N GLU A 4 20.82 -17.90 -14.42
CA GLU A 4 20.15 -16.62 -14.12
C GLU A 4 19.69 -16.58 -12.67
N PHE A 5 19.78 -15.45 -11.98
CA PHE A 5 19.30 -15.31 -10.61
C PHE A 5 17.79 -15.12 -10.55
N ILE A 6 17.12 -15.87 -9.69
CA ILE A 6 15.65 -15.96 -9.66
C ILE A 6 15.11 -15.39 -8.35
N ALA A 7 14.06 -14.59 -8.45
CA ALA A 7 13.26 -14.16 -7.31
C ALA A 7 12.11 -15.15 -7.05
N HIS A 8 11.35 -15.53 -8.07
CA HIS A 8 10.17 -16.37 -7.96
C HIS A 8 10.03 -17.35 -9.14
N VAL A 9 9.39 -18.49 -8.88
CA VAL A 9 8.96 -19.45 -9.90
C VAL A 9 7.50 -19.85 -9.65
N LYS A 10 6.76 -20.17 -10.72
CA LYS A 10 5.35 -20.59 -10.62
C LYS A 10 5.11 -21.78 -11.54
N GLN A 11 4.62 -22.87 -10.95
CA GLN A 11 4.07 -23.99 -11.71
C GLN A 11 2.62 -23.66 -12.07
N LYS A 12 2.26 -23.89 -13.33
CA LYS A 12 0.91 -23.74 -13.84
C LYS A 12 0.11 -24.99 -13.50
N ASN A 13 -1.22 -24.88 -13.60
CA ASN A 13 -2.14 -25.97 -13.30
C ASN A 13 -1.96 -27.20 -14.21
N ASP A 14 -1.39 -27.02 -15.41
CA ASP A 14 -1.05 -28.09 -16.36
C ASP A 14 0.29 -28.78 -16.05
N GLY A 15 0.94 -28.42 -14.94
CA GLY A 15 2.24 -28.95 -14.53
C GLY A 15 3.44 -28.29 -15.21
N SER A 16 3.22 -27.45 -16.23
CA SER A 16 4.28 -26.67 -16.88
C SER A 16 4.72 -25.49 -16.02
N TRP A 17 5.88 -24.91 -16.32
CA TRP A 17 6.40 -23.75 -15.57
C TRP A 17 6.19 -22.45 -16.35
N LYS A 18 5.83 -21.37 -15.65
CA LYS A 18 5.97 -20.00 -16.19
C LYS A 18 7.46 -19.67 -16.31
N SER A 19 7.84 -18.81 -17.26
CA SER A 19 9.20 -18.25 -17.31
C SER A 19 9.58 -17.67 -15.93
N PRO A 20 10.78 -17.91 -15.39
CA PRO A 20 11.13 -17.47 -14.04
C PRO A 20 11.04 -15.96 -13.90
N HIS A 21 10.61 -15.50 -12.72
CA HIS A 21 10.73 -14.10 -12.37
C HIS A 21 12.18 -13.82 -11.98
N LEU A 22 12.90 -13.07 -12.82
CA LEU A 22 14.31 -12.79 -12.59
C LEU A 22 14.48 -11.84 -11.42
N LEU A 23 15.52 -12.07 -10.61
CA LEU A 23 15.80 -11.25 -9.43
C LEU A 23 16.12 -9.80 -9.81
N VAL A 24 16.81 -9.60 -10.94
CA VAL A 24 17.10 -8.25 -11.45
C VAL A 24 15.82 -7.51 -11.82
N GLU A 25 14.83 -8.17 -12.41
CA GLU A 25 13.55 -7.55 -12.79
C GLU A 25 12.76 -7.20 -11.53
N HIS A 26 12.61 -8.17 -10.63
CA HIS A 26 11.89 -8.02 -9.36
C HIS A 26 12.40 -6.85 -8.51
N LEU A 27 13.72 -6.72 -8.34
CA LEU A 27 14.31 -5.62 -7.57
C LEU A 27 14.11 -4.26 -8.24
N ASN A 28 14.13 -4.19 -9.57
CA ASN A 28 13.89 -2.93 -10.29
C ASN A 28 12.41 -2.54 -10.26
N GLU A 29 11.48 -3.46 -10.53
CA GLU A 29 10.04 -3.19 -10.52
C GLU A 29 9.55 -2.84 -9.11
N THR A 30 10.00 -3.58 -8.09
CA THR A 30 9.70 -3.27 -6.68
C THR A 30 10.24 -1.89 -6.30
N ALA A 31 11.49 -1.56 -6.67
CA ALA A 31 12.05 -0.23 -6.40
C ALA A 31 11.26 0.90 -7.08
N ASN A 32 10.98 0.74 -8.38
CA ASN A 32 10.24 1.74 -9.15
C ASN A 32 8.85 2.00 -8.53
N LYS A 33 8.10 0.93 -8.24
CA LYS A 33 6.76 1.01 -7.66
C LYS A 33 6.78 1.58 -6.24
N ALA A 34 7.71 1.15 -5.38
CA ALA A 34 7.88 1.73 -4.05
C ALA A 34 8.19 3.24 -4.13
N GLY A 35 9.04 3.64 -5.08
CA GLY A 35 9.34 5.03 -5.38
C GLY A 35 8.14 5.85 -5.83
N GLU A 36 7.29 5.30 -6.70
CA GLU A 36 6.05 5.93 -7.15
C GLU A 36 5.08 6.17 -5.99
N PHE A 37 4.91 5.19 -5.10
CA PHE A 37 4.12 5.36 -3.88
C PHE A 37 4.69 6.46 -2.98
N ALA A 38 6.01 6.46 -2.80
CA ALA A 38 6.68 7.44 -1.94
C ALA A 38 6.80 8.85 -2.53
N SER A 39 6.54 9.00 -3.84
CA SER A 39 6.50 10.30 -4.50
C SER A 39 5.42 11.21 -3.93
N GLY A 40 4.30 10.63 -3.44
CA GLY A 40 3.21 11.37 -2.83
C GLY A 40 3.57 12.13 -1.55
N PHE A 41 4.71 11.77 -0.92
CA PHE A 41 5.26 12.46 0.25
C PHE A 41 6.74 12.83 0.07
N GLU A 42 7.20 12.97 -1.18
CA GLU A 42 8.51 13.48 -1.58
C GLU A 42 9.72 12.66 -1.09
N ASN A 43 9.58 11.34 -0.97
CA ASN A 43 10.66 10.42 -0.53
C ASN A 43 10.87 9.26 -1.51
N LYS A 44 10.71 9.52 -2.81
CA LYS A 44 10.87 8.53 -3.88
C LYS A 44 12.21 7.77 -3.78
N ASP A 45 13.31 8.50 -3.65
CA ASP A 45 14.67 7.96 -3.59
C ASP A 45 14.92 7.05 -2.38
N TRP A 46 14.30 7.32 -1.23
CA TRP A 46 14.38 6.43 -0.06
C TRP A 46 13.68 5.09 -0.30
N ALA A 47 12.47 5.12 -0.88
CA ALA A 47 11.70 3.91 -1.14
C ALA A 47 12.29 3.09 -2.30
N GLU A 48 12.82 3.75 -3.34
CA GLU A 48 13.57 3.08 -4.40
C GLU A 48 14.78 2.33 -3.85
N LEU A 49 15.58 2.98 -2.99
CA LEU A 49 16.73 2.33 -2.38
C LEU A 49 16.32 1.13 -1.52
N ALA A 50 15.23 1.23 -0.77
CA ALA A 50 14.69 0.10 -0.02
C ALA A 50 14.29 -1.05 -0.97
N GLY A 51 13.58 -0.76 -2.07
CA GLY A 51 13.17 -1.77 -3.05
C GLY A 51 14.35 -2.44 -3.75
N PHE A 52 15.41 -1.70 -4.11
CA PHE A 52 16.60 -2.29 -4.72
C PHE A 52 17.35 -3.24 -3.78
N LEU A 53 17.24 -3.05 -2.47
CA LEU A 53 18.07 -3.74 -1.48
C LEU A 53 17.33 -4.77 -0.64
N HIS A 54 15.99 -4.76 -0.62
CA HIS A 54 15.22 -5.57 0.33
C HIS A 54 15.52 -7.07 0.23
N ASP A 55 15.68 -7.55 -1.00
CA ASP A 55 15.94 -8.95 -1.35
C ASP A 55 17.34 -9.18 -1.93
N LEU A 56 18.27 -8.25 -1.69
CA LEU A 56 19.64 -8.35 -2.20
C LEU A 56 20.32 -9.67 -1.82
N GLY A 57 20.01 -10.22 -0.65
CA GLY A 57 20.56 -11.51 -0.20
C GLY A 57 20.10 -12.70 -1.04
N LYS A 58 19.06 -12.56 -1.90
CA LYS A 58 18.68 -13.61 -2.84
C LYS A 58 19.77 -13.86 -3.92
N TYR A 59 20.73 -12.97 -4.11
CA TYR A 59 21.92 -13.23 -4.94
C TYR A 59 22.92 -14.20 -4.28
N HIS A 60 22.75 -14.51 -2.99
CA HIS A 60 23.65 -15.44 -2.31
C HIS A 60 23.62 -16.83 -2.97
N PRO A 61 24.77 -17.47 -3.28
CA PRO A 61 24.81 -18.76 -3.98
C PRO A 61 24.03 -19.88 -3.28
N ASP A 62 24.09 -19.94 -1.95
CA ASP A 62 23.36 -20.96 -1.17
C ASP A 62 21.85 -20.71 -1.20
N TRP A 63 21.40 -19.45 -1.29
CA TRP A 63 19.98 -19.11 -1.45
C TRP A 63 19.47 -19.57 -2.82
N GLN A 64 20.19 -19.25 -3.90
CA GLN A 64 19.81 -19.69 -5.24
C GLN A 64 19.80 -21.23 -5.33
N SER A 65 20.78 -21.89 -4.73
CA SER A 65 20.83 -23.36 -4.70
C SER A 65 19.66 -23.95 -3.92
N TYR A 66 19.30 -23.35 -2.79
CA TYR A 66 18.12 -23.70 -2.01
C TYR A 66 16.82 -23.52 -2.80
N LEU A 67 16.62 -22.36 -3.44
CA LEU A 67 15.43 -22.05 -4.22
C LEU A 67 15.23 -23.07 -5.34
N ARG A 68 16.28 -23.39 -6.10
CA ARG A 68 16.21 -24.34 -7.22
C ARG A 68 15.86 -25.75 -6.74
N ARG A 69 16.45 -26.19 -5.63
CA ARG A 69 16.18 -27.50 -5.04
C ARG A 69 14.77 -27.59 -4.48
N LYS A 70 14.32 -26.59 -3.73
CA LYS A 70 13.01 -26.63 -3.06
C LYS A 70 11.83 -26.39 -3.97
N SER A 71 12.02 -25.62 -5.04
CA SER A 71 10.93 -25.34 -5.98
C SER A 71 10.64 -26.47 -6.95
N GLY A 72 11.57 -27.41 -7.18
CA GLY A 72 11.41 -28.43 -8.21
C GLY A 72 11.46 -27.90 -9.65
N TYR A 73 11.72 -26.60 -9.85
CA TYR A 73 11.79 -25.98 -11.18
C TYR A 73 12.94 -26.56 -12.03
N TYR A 74 14.08 -26.85 -11.41
CA TYR A 74 15.29 -27.31 -12.11
C TYR A 74 15.55 -28.81 -11.99
N ASP A 75 14.82 -29.51 -11.11
CA ASP A 75 15.06 -30.92 -10.82
C ASP A 75 13.76 -31.59 -10.36
N ILE A 76 13.17 -32.41 -11.24
CA ILE A 76 11.93 -33.18 -10.99
C ILE A 76 12.19 -34.34 -10.01
N GLU A 77 13.45 -34.79 -9.89
CA GLU A 77 13.86 -35.87 -8.99
C GLU A 77 14.36 -35.38 -7.63
N ALA A 78 14.40 -34.06 -7.38
CA ALA A 78 14.74 -33.47 -6.08
C ALA A 78 13.60 -33.60 -5.04
N HIS A 79 12.90 -34.73 -5.05
CA HIS A 79 12.24 -35.22 -3.86
C HIS A 79 13.25 -36.07 -3.10
N ILE A 80 13.36 -35.79 -1.80
CA ILE A 80 14.04 -36.59 -0.75
C ILE A 80 15.28 -35.88 -0.18
N GLU A 81 15.16 -35.57 1.11
CA GLU A 81 16.21 -35.25 2.09
C GLU A 81 16.97 -33.91 1.99
N SER A 82 16.46 -32.87 2.69
CA SER A 82 17.37 -31.96 3.41
C SER A 82 16.68 -31.29 4.60
N THR A 83 17.21 -31.59 5.79
CA THR A 83 16.95 -31.01 7.12
C THR A 83 17.71 -29.70 7.36
N GLY A 84 17.94 -28.89 6.32
CA GLY A 84 18.64 -27.60 6.42
C GLY A 84 17.69 -26.41 6.60
N ASN A 85 18.03 -25.50 7.52
CA ASN A 85 17.31 -24.23 7.71
C ASN A 85 17.33 -23.38 6.43
N ARG A 86 16.23 -22.67 6.14
CA ARG A 86 16.12 -21.68 5.05
C ARG A 86 17.21 -20.62 5.24
N PRO A 87 18.12 -20.40 4.26
CA PRO A 87 19.13 -19.35 4.36
C PRO A 87 18.46 -17.99 4.55
N ASN A 88 19.02 -17.10 5.37
CA ASN A 88 18.46 -15.77 5.54
C ASN A 88 18.85 -14.88 4.35
N HIS A 89 17.89 -14.30 3.65
CA HIS A 89 18.14 -13.44 2.49
C HIS A 89 17.89 -11.94 2.78
N SER A 90 17.31 -11.59 3.92
CA SER A 90 16.99 -10.19 4.27
C SER A 90 18.14 -9.44 4.95
N GLN A 91 19.19 -10.15 5.38
CA GLN A 91 20.33 -9.56 6.10
C GLN A 91 21.32 -8.81 5.19
N ALA A 92 21.61 -9.31 3.99
CA ALA A 92 22.67 -8.75 3.14
C ALA A 92 22.37 -7.29 2.74
N GLY A 93 21.12 -6.97 2.39
CA GLY A 93 20.70 -5.60 2.10
C GLY A 93 20.85 -4.68 3.31
N ALA A 94 20.50 -5.17 4.51
CA ALA A 94 20.57 -4.40 5.74
C ALA A 94 22.02 -4.13 6.12
N ALA A 95 22.88 -5.14 6.04
CA ALA A 95 24.31 -4.98 6.23
C ALA A 95 24.90 -3.97 5.23
N TYR A 96 24.46 -4.01 3.96
CA TYR A 96 24.94 -3.08 2.96
C TYR A 96 24.58 -1.62 3.28
N LEU A 97 23.38 -1.37 3.78
CA LEU A 97 22.98 -0.03 4.22
C LEU A 97 23.89 0.52 5.33
N PHE A 98 24.30 -0.32 6.29
CA PHE A 98 25.23 0.09 7.34
C PHE A 98 26.62 0.44 6.79
N GLU A 99 27.11 -0.25 5.75
CA GLU A 99 28.33 0.16 5.05
C GLU A 99 28.15 1.46 4.28
N LEU A 100 27.11 1.55 3.46
CA LEU A 100 26.83 2.69 2.58
C LEU A 100 26.67 3.99 3.37
N PHE A 101 25.95 3.92 4.49
CA PHE A 101 25.64 5.07 5.34
C PHE A 101 26.53 5.18 6.58
N LYS A 102 27.64 4.42 6.65
CA LYS A 102 28.63 4.46 7.74
C LYS A 102 28.01 4.41 9.15
N ASN A 103 27.12 3.44 9.38
CA ASN A 103 26.41 3.23 10.64
C ASN A 103 25.54 4.42 11.12
N SER A 104 25.09 5.29 10.22
CA SER A 104 24.23 6.43 10.59
C SER A 104 22.78 6.03 10.92
N LYS A 105 21.98 6.99 11.41
CA LYS A 105 20.55 6.80 11.65
C LYS A 105 19.78 6.40 10.38
N ALA A 106 20.21 6.88 9.21
CA ALA A 106 19.61 6.51 7.93
C ALA A 106 19.78 5.01 7.64
N ALA A 107 20.95 4.44 7.96
CA ALA A 107 21.20 3.00 7.86
C ALA A 107 20.19 2.21 8.68
N LYS A 108 20.01 2.64 9.95
CA LYS A 108 19.07 2.01 10.89
C LYS A 108 17.63 2.06 10.38
N ILE A 109 17.19 3.23 9.90
CA ILE A 109 15.84 3.45 9.37
C ILE A 109 15.54 2.54 8.17
N LEU A 110 16.42 2.53 7.16
CA LEU A 110 16.21 1.69 5.99
C LEU A 110 16.35 0.19 6.33
N SER A 111 17.24 -0.17 7.26
CA SER A 111 17.38 -1.56 7.72
C SER A 111 16.12 -2.06 8.44
N TYR A 112 15.41 -1.20 9.15
CA TYR A 112 14.09 -1.52 9.72
C TYR A 112 13.07 -1.87 8.63
N VAL A 113 13.01 -1.01 7.60
CA VAL A 113 12.11 -1.16 6.47
C VAL A 113 12.36 -2.49 5.75
N ILE A 114 13.62 -2.77 5.39
CA ILE A 114 13.94 -4.00 4.66
C ILE A 114 14.02 -5.23 5.57
N GLY A 115 14.41 -5.10 6.83
CA GLY A 115 14.52 -6.23 7.75
C GLY A 115 13.16 -6.82 8.17
N GLY A 116 12.10 -6.03 8.05
CA GLY A 116 10.73 -6.42 8.41
C GLY A 116 9.83 -6.84 7.25
N HIS A 117 10.25 -6.72 5.99
CA HIS A 117 9.32 -6.78 4.83
C HIS A 117 8.52 -8.09 4.72
N HIS A 118 8.99 -9.20 5.30
CA HIS A 118 8.24 -10.47 5.36
C HIS A 118 7.50 -10.74 6.67
N SER A 119 7.91 -10.12 7.79
CA SER A 119 7.45 -10.49 9.14
C SER A 119 6.72 -9.37 9.88
N GLY A 120 6.57 -8.21 9.25
CA GLY A 120 6.26 -6.97 9.95
C GLY A 120 7.50 -6.33 10.57
N LEU A 121 7.36 -5.07 11.00
CA LEU A 121 8.44 -4.30 11.63
C LEU A 121 8.84 -4.92 12.99
N PRO A 122 10.04 -5.51 13.11
CA PRO A 122 10.52 -6.10 14.36
C PRO A 122 10.95 -5.01 15.35
N ASP A 123 11.14 -5.37 16.62
CA ASP A 123 11.86 -4.49 17.57
C ASP A 123 13.35 -4.37 17.16
N TRP A 124 13.98 -3.21 17.41
CA TRP A 124 15.43 -3.08 17.16
C TRP A 124 16.20 -4.11 17.99
N GLU A 125 15.99 -4.07 19.30
CA GLU A 125 16.62 -4.96 20.27
C GLU A 125 15.53 -5.82 20.90
N PRO A 126 15.73 -7.15 21.00
CA PRO A 126 16.89 -7.92 20.54
C PRO A 126 16.81 -8.36 19.07
N GLN A 127 15.71 -8.09 18.35
CA GLN A 127 15.36 -8.84 17.14
C GLN A 127 16.16 -8.47 15.90
N LEU A 128 16.07 -7.23 15.42
CA LEU A 128 16.73 -6.83 14.17
C LEU A 128 18.22 -6.57 14.34
N HIS A 129 18.61 -6.01 15.47
CA HIS A 129 19.99 -5.69 15.80
C HIS A 129 20.88 -6.94 15.78
N SER A 130 20.47 -8.03 16.43
CA SER A 130 21.23 -9.30 16.48
C SER A 130 21.36 -10.01 15.12
N ARG A 131 20.53 -9.64 14.14
CA ARG A 131 20.62 -10.15 12.76
C ARG A 131 21.67 -9.41 11.93
N ILE A 132 22.08 -8.22 12.36
CA ILE A 132 22.93 -7.30 11.60
C ILE A 132 24.27 -7.07 12.31
N MET A 133 24.27 -7.10 13.64
CA MET A 133 25.43 -6.84 14.49
C MET A 133 25.74 -8.06 15.36
N ASP A 134 27.03 -8.36 15.53
CA ASP A 134 27.51 -9.38 16.46
C ASP A 134 27.44 -8.91 17.94
N GLU A 135 27.79 -9.79 18.87
CA GLU A 135 27.85 -9.50 20.31
C GLU A 135 28.80 -8.33 20.66
N ASN A 136 29.77 -8.03 19.80
CA ASN A 136 30.74 -6.95 19.94
C ASN A 136 30.32 -5.68 19.17
N GLN A 137 29.06 -5.58 18.73
CA GLN A 137 28.51 -4.46 17.97
C GLN A 137 29.19 -4.25 16.60
N ARG A 138 29.78 -5.30 16.02
CA ARG A 138 30.39 -5.28 14.69
C ARG A 138 29.39 -5.78 13.66
N LEU A 139 29.40 -5.16 12.49
CA LEU A 139 28.53 -5.54 11.39
C LEU A 139 28.84 -6.97 10.93
N ILE A 140 27.83 -7.82 10.88
CA ILE A 140 27.88 -9.16 10.29
C ILE A 140 27.84 -8.99 8.77
N LYS A 141 28.90 -9.44 8.07
CA LYS A 141 29.08 -9.17 6.64
C LYS A 141 29.25 -10.41 5.77
N ASP A 142 29.29 -11.61 6.34
CA ASP A 142 29.68 -12.82 5.61
C ASP A 142 28.81 -13.06 4.37
N ASP A 143 27.50 -12.93 4.49
CA ASP A 143 26.57 -13.08 3.37
C ASP A 143 26.68 -11.92 2.37
N LEU A 144 26.89 -10.69 2.86
CA LEU A 144 27.09 -9.51 2.02
C LEU A 144 28.35 -9.64 1.17
N GLU A 145 29.46 -10.12 1.74
CA GLU A 145 30.73 -10.27 1.01
C GLU A 145 30.60 -11.29 -0.11
N LYS A 146 29.85 -12.39 0.09
CA LYS A 146 29.55 -13.35 -0.98
C LYS A 146 28.65 -12.74 -2.06
N VAL A 147 27.64 -11.96 -1.66
CA VAL A 147 26.77 -11.24 -2.61
C VAL A 147 27.56 -10.23 -3.45
N LYS A 148 28.53 -9.51 -2.87
CA LYS A 148 29.41 -8.58 -3.59
C LYS A 148 30.25 -9.22 -4.69
N GLN A 149 30.53 -10.53 -4.60
CA GLN A 149 31.24 -11.27 -5.64
C GLN A 149 30.37 -11.55 -6.87
N VAL A 150 29.04 -11.40 -6.77
CA VAL A 150 28.11 -11.61 -7.89
C VAL A 150 28.03 -10.35 -8.75
N ASP A 151 28.37 -10.46 -10.03
CA ASP A 151 28.42 -9.31 -10.95
C ASP A 151 27.07 -8.60 -11.10
N GLU A 152 25.96 -9.34 -11.18
CA GLU A 152 24.61 -8.76 -11.29
C GLU A 152 24.22 -7.96 -10.03
N ALA A 153 24.64 -8.41 -8.84
CA ALA A 153 24.36 -7.72 -7.58
C ALA A 153 25.05 -6.35 -7.51
N LYS A 154 26.21 -6.18 -8.16
CA LYS A 154 26.96 -4.91 -8.20
C LYS A 154 26.17 -3.75 -8.80
N HIS A 155 25.18 -4.03 -9.66
CA HIS A 155 24.27 -3.02 -10.21
C HIS A 155 23.44 -2.34 -9.11
N PHE A 156 23.10 -3.07 -8.05
CA PHE A 156 22.26 -2.58 -6.94
C PHE A 156 23.08 -2.00 -5.80
N LEU A 157 24.32 -2.45 -5.63
CA LEU A 157 25.22 -1.88 -4.62
C LEU A 157 25.54 -0.40 -4.95
N ASN A 158 25.77 -0.05 -6.20
CA ASN A 158 26.19 1.32 -6.57
C ASN A 158 25.03 2.33 -6.73
N LYS A 159 23.87 2.10 -6.09
CA LYS A 159 22.75 3.04 -6.15
C LYS A 159 23.06 4.30 -5.33
N SER A 160 22.54 5.44 -5.78
CA SER A 160 22.78 6.73 -5.13
C SER A 160 22.18 6.77 -3.73
N ILE A 161 22.89 7.43 -2.81
CA ILE A 161 22.36 7.74 -1.49
C ILE A 161 21.17 8.72 -1.64
N PRO A 162 20.04 8.50 -0.96
CA PRO A 162 18.89 9.41 -1.00
C PRO A 162 19.30 10.82 -0.55
N SER A 163 18.80 11.81 -1.26
CA SER A 163 19.10 13.24 -1.03
C SER A 163 17.87 14.03 -0.60
N SER A 164 16.68 13.47 -0.80
CA SER A 164 15.45 14.11 -0.36
C SER A 164 15.43 14.21 1.17
N ILE A 165 14.98 15.38 1.64
CA ILE A 165 14.69 15.60 3.06
C ILE A 165 13.29 15.05 3.30
N PRO A 166 13.11 14.10 4.25
CA PRO A 166 11.77 13.60 4.54
C PRO A 166 10.84 14.75 4.91
N SER A 167 9.68 14.80 4.25
CA SER A 167 8.69 15.87 4.39
C SER A 167 8.35 16.19 5.84
N ILE A 168 8.42 15.18 6.71
CA ILE A 168 8.17 15.32 8.14
C ILE A 168 9.18 16.22 8.87
N TYR A 169 10.40 16.36 8.35
CA TYR A 169 11.41 17.29 8.87
C TYR A 169 11.30 18.70 8.29
N LYS A 170 10.45 18.93 7.28
CA LYS A 170 10.32 20.26 6.63
C LYS A 170 9.44 21.22 7.42
N THR A 171 8.48 20.72 8.19
CA THR A 171 7.54 21.51 8.98
C THR A 171 7.94 21.47 10.46
N SER A 172 9.01 22.17 10.79
CA SER A 172 9.63 22.23 12.12
C SER A 172 8.80 23.02 13.15
N ILE A 173 7.56 22.60 13.42
CA ILE A 173 6.70 23.27 14.42
C ILE A 173 6.62 22.47 15.73
N ASP A 174 6.90 21.17 15.73
CA ASP A 174 6.81 20.36 16.95
C ASP A 174 8.07 19.53 17.26
N LYS A 175 8.47 19.52 18.53
CA LYS A 175 9.73 18.94 19.04
C LYS A 175 9.71 17.41 19.15
N ASN A 176 8.62 16.76 18.75
CA ASN A 176 8.45 15.31 18.79
C ASN A 176 8.98 14.63 17.52
N SER A 177 10.31 14.63 17.40
CA SER A 177 11.03 14.02 16.27
C SER A 177 10.85 12.49 16.16
N ASN A 178 10.47 11.80 17.24
CA ASN A 178 10.42 10.34 17.28
C ASN A 178 9.14 9.77 16.65
N GLU A 179 7.97 10.32 16.99
CA GLU A 179 6.68 9.92 16.44
C GLU A 179 6.65 10.15 14.93
N GLN A 180 7.26 11.25 14.50
CA GLN A 180 7.45 11.58 13.11
C GLN A 180 8.32 10.53 12.39
N ILE A 181 9.49 10.21 12.93
CA ILE A 181 10.36 9.15 12.39
C ILE A 181 9.60 7.82 12.30
N HIS A 182 8.85 7.48 13.34
CA HIS A 182 8.10 6.22 13.39
C HIS A 182 7.02 6.15 12.30
N LEU A 183 6.26 7.24 12.08
CA LEU A 183 5.30 7.31 10.97
C LEU A 183 6.00 7.21 9.62
N TRP A 184 7.12 7.91 9.44
CA TRP A 184 7.88 7.88 8.19
C TRP A 184 8.43 6.48 7.86
N ILE A 185 8.98 5.77 8.86
CA ILE A 185 9.39 4.36 8.72
C ILE A 185 8.22 3.50 8.27
N ARG A 186 7.04 3.64 8.90
CA ARG A 186 5.84 2.87 8.53
C ARG A 186 5.36 3.17 7.12
N MET A 187 5.44 4.43 6.69
CA MET A 187 5.09 4.81 5.32
C MET A 187 6.05 4.20 4.30
N LEU A 188 7.36 4.26 4.54
CA LEU A 188 8.35 3.60 3.68
C LEU A 188 8.18 2.07 3.67
N PHE A 189 7.93 1.48 4.83
CA PHE A 189 7.64 0.06 4.99
C PHE A 189 6.41 -0.36 4.18
N SER A 190 5.30 0.38 4.30
CA SER A 190 4.10 0.14 3.51
C SER A 190 4.37 0.28 2.01
N CYS A 191 5.12 1.29 1.58
CA CYS A 191 5.49 1.43 0.16
C CYS A 191 6.28 0.22 -0.35
N LEU A 192 7.26 -0.27 0.43
CA LEU A 192 8.08 -1.41 0.06
C LEU A 192 7.25 -2.70 0.00
N VAL A 193 6.47 -2.97 1.04
CA VAL A 193 5.66 -4.20 1.15
C VAL A 193 4.61 -4.23 0.04
N ASP A 194 3.87 -3.14 -0.17
CA ASP A 194 2.89 -3.08 -1.25
C ASP A 194 3.55 -3.29 -2.62
N ALA A 195 4.74 -2.72 -2.84
CA ALA A 195 5.46 -2.88 -4.09
C ALA A 195 5.93 -4.33 -4.34
N ASP A 196 6.53 -4.97 -3.34
CA ASP A 196 6.99 -6.37 -3.37
C ASP A 196 5.82 -7.33 -3.63
N PHE A 197 4.71 -7.13 -2.91
CA PHE A 197 3.50 -7.93 -3.10
C PHE A 197 2.89 -7.74 -4.48
N LEU A 198 2.76 -6.51 -4.97
CA LEU A 198 2.15 -6.23 -6.28
C LEU A 198 3.00 -6.72 -7.44
N ASP A 199 4.33 -6.66 -7.33
CA ASP A 199 5.22 -7.22 -8.35
C ASP A 199 5.19 -8.76 -8.35
N THR A 200 5.20 -9.37 -7.15
CA THR A 200 4.99 -10.81 -7.01
C THR A 200 3.62 -11.23 -7.55
N GLU A 201 2.56 -10.48 -7.25
CA GLU A 201 1.21 -10.74 -7.75
C GLU A 201 1.16 -10.68 -9.27
N LYS A 202 1.65 -9.59 -9.88
CA LYS A 202 1.73 -9.44 -11.35
C LYS A 202 2.43 -10.63 -12.01
N TYR A 203 3.47 -11.16 -11.38
CA TYR A 203 4.14 -12.37 -11.83
C TYR A 203 3.30 -13.64 -11.60
N MET A 204 2.69 -13.79 -10.43
CA MET A 204 1.91 -14.99 -10.08
C MET A 204 0.63 -15.05 -10.90
N ASP A 205 -0.24 -14.07 -10.75
CA ASP A 205 -1.56 -14.03 -11.36
C ASP A 205 -1.92 -12.58 -11.69
N GLU A 206 -2.09 -12.27 -12.97
CA GLU A 206 -2.38 -10.91 -13.40
C GLU A 206 -3.85 -10.59 -13.09
N LYS A 207 -4.06 -9.94 -11.94
CA LYS A 207 -5.40 -9.53 -11.50
C LYS A 207 -5.71 -8.13 -11.99
N GLU A 208 -6.94 -7.92 -12.46
CA GLU A 208 -7.42 -6.59 -12.82
C GLU A 208 -7.65 -5.74 -11.56
N ARG A 209 -6.80 -4.73 -11.36
CA ARG A 209 -6.94 -3.70 -10.33
C ARG A 209 -7.31 -2.35 -10.96
N GLY A 210 -8.00 -1.49 -10.22
CA GLY A 210 -8.31 -0.12 -10.65
C GLY A 210 -9.64 0.01 -11.39
N GLY A 211 -9.67 0.79 -12.48
CA GLY A 211 -10.92 1.14 -13.16
C GLY A 211 -11.84 2.04 -12.31
N TYR A 212 -11.24 2.84 -11.44
CA TYR A 212 -11.95 3.82 -10.63
C TYR A 212 -12.02 5.15 -11.34
N LEU A 213 -13.12 5.86 -11.09
CA LEU A 213 -13.28 7.23 -11.53
C LEU A 213 -12.37 8.17 -10.74
N SER A 214 -11.99 9.27 -11.39
CA SER A 214 -11.37 10.40 -10.72
C SER A 214 -12.35 11.06 -9.74
N ILE A 215 -11.81 11.77 -8.74
CA ILE A 215 -12.64 12.56 -7.81
C ILE A 215 -13.53 13.59 -8.55
N VAL A 216 -13.07 14.10 -9.70
CA VAL A 216 -13.85 15.03 -10.53
C VAL A 216 -15.09 14.33 -11.10
N GLU A 217 -14.93 13.17 -11.72
CA GLU A 217 -16.05 12.39 -12.27
C GLU A 217 -17.00 11.90 -11.17
N LEU A 218 -16.48 11.55 -9.98
CA LEU A 218 -17.31 11.22 -8.83
C LEU A 218 -18.11 12.42 -8.32
N LYS A 219 -17.52 13.62 -8.33
CA LYS A 219 -18.25 14.85 -8.00
C LYS A 219 -19.35 15.11 -9.01
N GLU A 220 -19.12 14.87 -10.30
CA GLU A 220 -20.15 15.01 -11.32
C GLU A 220 -21.31 14.02 -11.08
N ARG A 221 -21.02 12.74 -10.79
CA ARG A 221 -22.05 11.76 -10.39
C ARG A 221 -22.84 12.25 -9.17
N PHE A 222 -22.13 12.73 -8.15
CA PHE A 222 -22.75 13.26 -6.93
C PHE A 222 -23.67 14.46 -7.22
N ASP A 223 -23.22 15.42 -8.02
CA ASP A 223 -23.99 16.62 -8.37
C ASP A 223 -25.24 16.28 -9.17
N ASN A 224 -25.12 15.36 -10.14
CA ASN A 224 -26.24 14.85 -10.93
C ASN A 224 -27.28 14.21 -10.02
N TYR A 225 -26.87 13.29 -9.15
CA TYR A 225 -27.75 12.65 -8.18
C TYR A 225 -28.46 13.67 -7.27
N MET A 226 -27.72 14.62 -6.72
CA MET A 226 -28.28 15.65 -5.83
C MET A 226 -29.26 16.59 -6.56
N SER A 227 -29.08 16.78 -7.87
CA SER A 227 -30.00 17.58 -8.69
C SER A 227 -31.34 16.89 -8.93
N GLU A 228 -31.36 15.55 -9.03
CA GLU A 228 -32.58 14.74 -9.17
C GLU A 228 -33.36 14.61 -7.86
N LYS A 229 -32.67 14.61 -6.72
CA LYS A 229 -33.27 14.45 -5.37
C LYS A 229 -34.02 15.69 -4.85
N LYS A 230 -34.27 16.69 -5.71
CA LYS A 230 -34.93 17.94 -5.32
C LYS A 230 -36.35 17.68 -4.79
N SER A 231 -36.63 18.22 -3.62
CA SER A 231 -37.97 18.22 -3.02
C SER A 231 -38.13 19.51 -2.21
N ASP A 232 -39.29 20.15 -2.32
CA ASP A 232 -39.56 21.49 -1.78
C ASP A 232 -40.01 21.52 -0.31
N SER A 233 -39.85 20.43 0.43
CA SER A 233 -40.19 20.40 1.85
C SER A 233 -39.33 21.37 2.69
N GLU A 234 -39.89 21.92 3.77
CA GLU A 234 -39.16 22.78 4.71
C GLU A 234 -37.89 22.11 5.29
N LEU A 235 -37.95 20.80 5.50
CA LEU A 235 -36.79 20.01 5.92
C LEU A 235 -35.70 20.00 4.84
N ASN A 236 -36.08 19.82 3.57
CA ASN A 236 -35.13 19.82 2.46
C ASN A 236 -34.54 21.21 2.21
N LYS A 237 -35.28 22.30 2.43
CA LYS A 237 -34.70 23.66 2.42
C LYS A 237 -33.57 23.80 3.45
N LYS A 238 -33.76 23.29 4.67
CA LYS A 238 -32.72 23.27 5.71
C LYS A 238 -31.52 22.40 5.30
N ARG A 239 -31.76 21.20 4.77
CA ARG A 239 -30.71 20.29 4.27
C ARG A 239 -29.90 20.92 3.14
N ASN A 240 -30.57 21.60 2.21
CA ASN A 240 -29.92 22.32 1.11
C ASN A 240 -29.06 23.48 1.62
N GLY A 241 -29.50 24.18 2.66
CA GLY A 241 -28.70 25.21 3.34
C GLY A 241 -27.42 24.64 3.96
N ILE A 242 -27.51 23.48 4.62
CA ILE A 242 -26.35 22.77 5.19
C ILE A 242 -25.39 22.33 4.08
N LEU A 243 -25.92 21.70 3.03
CA LEU A 243 -25.14 21.27 1.86
C LEU A 243 -24.38 22.44 1.22
N LYS A 244 -25.06 23.56 0.98
CA LYS A 244 -24.45 24.77 0.42
C LYS A 244 -23.29 25.27 1.29
N ARG A 245 -23.47 25.32 2.61
CA ARG A 245 -22.42 25.74 3.54
C ARG A 245 -21.23 24.78 3.56
N CYS A 246 -21.47 23.47 3.45
CA CYS A 246 -20.39 22.47 3.33
C CYS A 246 -19.54 22.69 2.08
N ARG A 247 -20.18 22.93 0.92
CA ARG A 247 -19.49 23.27 -0.33
C ARG A 247 -18.64 24.54 -0.21
N GLU A 248 -19.25 25.63 0.26
CA GLU A 248 -18.55 26.91 0.49
C GLU A 248 -17.33 26.77 1.44
N LYS A 249 -17.43 25.88 2.44
CA LYS A 249 -16.34 25.63 3.40
C LYS A 249 -15.24 24.72 2.86
N ALA A 250 -15.48 23.97 1.79
CA ALA A 250 -14.47 23.15 1.13
C ALA A 250 -13.30 23.98 0.59
N GLU A 251 -13.55 25.27 0.34
CA GLU A 251 -12.54 26.25 -0.09
C GLU A 251 -11.55 26.66 1.01
N LEU A 252 -11.77 26.30 2.28
CA LEU A 252 -10.85 26.63 3.36
C LEU A 252 -9.54 25.84 3.24
N LYS A 253 -8.47 26.39 3.83
CA LYS A 253 -7.17 25.72 3.96
C LYS A 253 -7.31 24.36 4.64
N GLN A 254 -6.52 23.39 4.20
CA GLN A 254 -6.45 22.05 4.81
C GLN A 254 -6.27 22.13 6.33
N GLY A 255 -6.97 21.26 7.04
CA GLY A 255 -6.96 21.22 8.49
C GLY A 255 -8.11 20.37 9.04
N PHE A 256 -8.43 20.61 10.31
CA PHE A 256 -9.51 19.92 10.99
C PHE A 256 -10.80 20.73 10.91
N PHE A 257 -11.90 20.05 10.58
CA PHE A 257 -13.22 20.65 10.45
C PHE A 257 -14.22 19.87 11.31
N SER A 258 -15.20 20.58 11.86
CA SER A 258 -16.30 19.97 12.61
C SER A 258 -17.64 20.33 11.95
N LEU A 259 -18.49 19.32 11.76
CA LEU A 259 -19.83 19.46 11.22
C LEU A 259 -20.86 19.09 12.28
N THR A 260 -21.39 20.09 12.98
CA THR A 260 -22.43 19.91 13.99
C THR A 260 -23.82 20.08 13.37
N VAL A 261 -24.50 18.97 13.11
CA VAL A 261 -25.85 18.93 12.53
C VAL A 261 -26.67 17.87 13.28
N PRO A 262 -27.94 18.11 13.61
CA PRO A 262 -28.79 17.12 14.27
C PRO A 262 -28.98 15.85 13.42
N THR A 263 -29.44 14.77 14.04
CA THR A 263 -29.83 13.55 13.33
C THR A 263 -30.92 13.86 12.29
N GLY A 264 -30.85 13.22 11.12
CA GLY A 264 -31.75 13.51 10.00
C GLY A 264 -31.45 14.81 9.23
N GLY A 265 -30.47 15.62 9.66
CA GLY A 265 -30.10 16.88 9.00
C GLY A 265 -29.24 16.75 7.74
N GLY A 266 -29.03 15.53 7.22
CA GLY A 266 -28.30 15.30 5.96
C GLY A 266 -26.78 15.31 6.08
N LYS A 267 -26.22 14.96 7.24
CA LYS A 267 -24.77 14.96 7.51
C LYS A 267 -23.96 14.20 6.45
N THR A 268 -24.35 12.96 6.16
CA THR A 268 -23.59 12.04 5.30
C THR A 268 -23.31 12.61 3.91
N LEU A 269 -24.35 13.07 3.20
CA LEU A 269 -24.19 13.64 1.86
C LEU A 269 -23.56 15.05 1.92
N ALA A 270 -23.84 15.84 2.96
CA ALA A 270 -23.23 17.17 3.10
C ALA A 270 -21.71 17.08 3.37
N SER A 271 -21.26 16.14 4.21
CA SER A 271 -19.83 15.91 4.45
C SER A 271 -19.14 15.33 3.22
N MET A 272 -19.81 14.47 2.46
CA MET A 272 -19.27 13.96 1.18
C MET A 272 -19.11 15.08 0.15
N ALA A 273 -20.07 16.01 0.04
CA ALA A 273 -19.94 17.17 -0.83
C ALA A 273 -18.73 18.04 -0.46
N PHE A 274 -18.53 18.30 0.84
CA PHE A 274 -17.31 18.97 1.33
C PHE A 274 -16.06 18.18 0.93
N ALA A 275 -16.04 16.87 1.16
CA ALA A 275 -14.88 16.03 0.92
C ALA A 275 -14.49 16.00 -0.57
N LEU A 276 -15.46 15.86 -1.48
CA LEU A 276 -15.24 15.87 -2.93
C LEU A 276 -14.66 17.21 -3.40
N GLU A 277 -15.25 18.33 -2.99
CA GLU A 277 -14.78 19.66 -3.39
C GLU A 277 -13.40 19.97 -2.80
N HIS A 278 -13.18 19.62 -1.53
CA HIS A 278 -11.89 19.82 -0.87
C HIS A 278 -10.80 18.92 -1.47
N ALA A 279 -11.15 17.69 -1.84
CA ALA A 279 -10.24 16.77 -2.51
C ALA A 279 -9.81 17.29 -3.88
N ILE A 280 -10.73 17.83 -4.69
CA ILE A 280 -10.39 18.45 -5.98
C ILE A 280 -9.48 19.65 -5.77
N LYS A 281 -9.84 20.57 -4.87
CA LYS A 281 -9.07 21.79 -4.61
C LYS A 281 -7.62 21.51 -4.23
N TYR A 282 -7.39 20.45 -3.45
CA TYR A 282 -6.08 20.12 -2.91
C TYR A 282 -5.44 18.88 -3.54
N GLY A 283 -5.95 18.42 -4.69
CA GLY A 283 -5.39 17.27 -5.42
C GLY A 283 -5.35 15.98 -4.59
N LYS A 284 -6.31 15.75 -3.71
CA LYS A 284 -6.42 14.50 -2.95
C LYS A 284 -7.01 13.40 -3.84
N LYS A 285 -6.50 12.19 -3.68
CA LYS A 285 -6.87 11.04 -4.50
C LYS A 285 -8.01 10.20 -3.91
N ARG A 286 -8.24 10.29 -2.59
CA ARG A 286 -9.13 9.41 -1.85
C ARG A 286 -9.88 10.15 -0.74
N ILE A 287 -11.09 9.68 -0.44
CA ILE A 287 -11.94 10.07 0.67
C ILE A 287 -12.14 8.82 1.53
N ILE A 288 -11.70 8.88 2.78
CA ILE A 288 -11.82 7.77 3.73
C ILE A 288 -12.80 8.17 4.83
N VAL A 289 -13.82 7.35 5.06
CA VAL A 289 -14.90 7.62 6.02
C VAL A 289 -14.82 6.62 7.17
N ALA A 290 -14.16 7.01 8.25
CA ALA A 290 -14.05 6.19 9.46
C ALA A 290 -15.30 6.33 10.35
N ILE A 291 -15.97 5.20 10.63
CA ILE A 291 -17.22 5.12 11.39
C ILE A 291 -17.09 4.04 12.48
N PRO A 292 -17.59 4.26 13.71
CA PRO A 292 -17.29 3.39 14.86
C PRO A 292 -18.07 2.07 14.91
N TYR A 293 -19.18 1.92 14.19
CA TYR A 293 -20.05 0.74 14.27
C TYR A 293 -20.31 0.13 12.90
N THR A 294 -20.19 -1.20 12.82
CA THR A 294 -20.41 -1.97 11.58
C THR A 294 -21.76 -1.68 10.93
N SER A 295 -22.84 -1.66 11.71
CA SER A 295 -24.18 -1.37 11.18
C SER A 295 -24.31 0.03 10.56
N ILE A 296 -23.55 1.01 11.06
CA ILE A 296 -23.52 2.37 10.50
C ILE A 296 -22.60 2.41 9.28
N ILE A 297 -21.54 1.61 9.24
CA ILE A 297 -20.69 1.44 8.05
C ILE A 297 -21.55 0.88 6.91
N GLU A 298 -22.28 -0.21 7.13
CA GLU A 298 -23.18 -0.84 6.16
C GLU A 298 -24.23 0.15 5.63
N GLN A 299 -24.89 0.90 6.52
CA GLN A 299 -25.85 1.94 6.13
C GLN A 299 -25.19 3.05 5.31
N THR A 300 -24.03 3.54 5.73
CA THR A 300 -23.33 4.63 5.05
C THR A 300 -22.80 4.19 3.68
N SER A 301 -22.30 2.96 3.58
CA SER A 301 -21.90 2.30 2.35
C SER A 301 -23.07 2.21 1.37
N LYS A 302 -24.25 1.75 1.81
CA LYS A 302 -25.49 1.77 1.00
C LYS A 302 -25.85 3.18 0.52
N VAL A 303 -25.78 4.18 1.40
CA VAL A 303 -26.03 5.58 1.02
C VAL A 303 -25.03 6.07 -0.02
N PHE A 304 -23.74 5.73 0.05
CA PHE A 304 -22.77 6.15 -0.95
C PHE A 304 -22.90 5.38 -2.26
N LYS A 305 -23.16 4.08 -2.22
CA LYS A 305 -23.39 3.25 -3.41
C LYS A 305 -24.66 3.69 -4.14
N TYR A 306 -25.77 3.85 -3.42
CA TYR A 306 -27.12 3.96 -4.00
C TYR A 306 -27.85 5.27 -3.71
N GLY A 307 -27.42 6.03 -2.70
CA GLY A 307 -28.10 7.25 -2.27
C GLY A 307 -29.26 7.02 -1.28
N SER A 308 -29.50 5.77 -0.87
CA SER A 308 -30.47 5.35 0.15
C SER A 308 -29.90 4.19 0.97
N ASP A 309 -30.33 4.06 2.22
CA ASP A 309 -30.10 2.92 3.12
C ASP A 309 -31.33 2.02 3.25
N ILE A 310 -32.40 2.28 2.50
CA ILE A 310 -33.66 1.52 2.52
C ILE A 310 -33.63 0.46 1.40
N ASP A 311 -33.63 -0.81 1.77
CA ASP A 311 -33.45 -1.92 0.82
C ASP A 311 -34.49 -1.93 -0.31
N GLU A 312 -35.76 -1.66 -0.02
CA GLU A 312 -36.81 -1.57 -1.05
C GLU A 312 -36.59 -0.44 -2.08
N GLU A 313 -35.98 0.67 -1.65
CA GLU A 313 -35.62 1.77 -2.56
C GLU A 313 -34.40 1.41 -3.39
N ILE A 314 -33.41 0.75 -2.77
CA ILE A 314 -32.20 0.29 -3.45
C ILE A 314 -32.55 -0.69 -4.56
N GLU A 315 -33.46 -1.64 -4.32
CA GLU A 315 -33.87 -2.61 -5.36
C GLU A 315 -34.57 -1.92 -6.54
N LYS A 316 -35.38 -0.87 -6.31
CA LYS A 316 -35.97 -0.05 -7.39
C LYS A 316 -34.92 0.74 -8.15
N LEU A 317 -33.92 1.29 -7.45
CA LEU A 317 -32.82 2.02 -8.06
C LEU A 317 -31.97 1.07 -8.94
N LYS A 318 -31.62 -0.11 -8.44
CA LYS A 318 -30.94 -1.16 -9.20
C LYS A 318 -31.72 -1.56 -10.44
N ALA A 319 -33.03 -1.83 -10.31
CA ALA A 319 -33.89 -2.21 -11.43
C ALA A 319 -33.99 -1.12 -12.52
N SER A 320 -33.77 0.15 -12.16
CA SER A 320 -33.74 1.28 -13.09
C SER A 320 -32.31 1.68 -13.52
N GLY A 321 -31.29 0.93 -13.10
CA GLY A 321 -29.89 1.23 -13.39
C GLY A 321 -29.36 2.50 -12.71
N LYS A 322 -30.03 2.98 -11.65
CA LYS A 322 -29.65 4.18 -10.90
C LYS A 322 -28.83 3.84 -9.67
N PHE A 323 -27.83 4.69 -9.39
CA PHE A 323 -26.98 4.63 -8.21
C PHE A 323 -26.36 6.02 -7.95
N LEU A 324 -25.76 6.22 -6.77
CA LEU A 324 -25.02 7.44 -6.48
C LEU A 324 -23.59 7.32 -7.03
N PHE A 325 -22.73 6.55 -6.37
CA PHE A 325 -21.38 6.28 -6.86
C PHE A 325 -21.26 4.93 -7.57
N GLY A 326 -22.08 3.94 -7.19
CA GLY A 326 -21.99 2.57 -7.67
C GLY A 326 -21.13 1.68 -6.75
N GLU A 327 -21.36 0.37 -6.80
CA GLU A 327 -20.63 -0.63 -6.01
C GLU A 327 -19.15 -0.73 -6.41
N ASP A 328 -18.83 -0.33 -7.64
CA ASP A 328 -17.51 -0.41 -8.25
C ASP A 328 -16.61 0.79 -7.90
N GLN A 329 -17.12 1.76 -7.13
CA GLN A 329 -16.44 3.01 -6.74
C GLN A 329 -16.34 3.22 -5.22
N VAL A 330 -17.07 2.44 -4.42
CA VAL A 330 -17.13 2.55 -2.96
C VAL A 330 -16.73 1.22 -2.35
N ILE A 331 -15.62 1.22 -1.62
CA ILE A 331 -15.20 0.07 -0.82
C ILE A 331 -15.79 0.20 0.57
N GLU A 332 -16.26 -0.92 1.08
CA GLU A 332 -16.66 -1.08 2.47
C GLU A 332 -15.62 -1.96 3.14
N HIS A 333 -15.20 -1.64 4.36
CA HIS A 333 -14.21 -2.43 5.06
C HIS A 333 -14.51 -2.49 6.57
N HIS A 334 -14.85 -3.68 7.06
CA HIS A 334 -15.01 -3.97 8.48
C HIS A 334 -14.86 -5.47 8.78
N SER A 335 -14.72 -5.83 10.07
CA SER A 335 -14.46 -7.20 10.53
C SER A 335 -15.53 -8.23 10.14
N ASN A 336 -16.77 -7.79 9.90
CA ASN A 336 -17.90 -8.68 9.59
C ASN A 336 -18.13 -8.89 8.08
N LEU A 337 -17.32 -8.30 7.20
CA LEU A 337 -17.46 -8.58 5.77
C LEU A 337 -17.04 -10.03 5.52
N ASP A 338 -17.93 -10.81 4.93
CA ASP A 338 -17.59 -12.13 4.43
C ASP A 338 -16.80 -11.95 3.13
N PRO A 339 -15.50 -12.30 3.10
CA PRO A 339 -14.71 -12.20 1.88
C PRO A 339 -15.39 -12.91 0.72
N GLU A 340 -16.07 -14.04 0.96
CA GLU A 340 -16.70 -14.81 -0.11
C GLU A 340 -17.92 -14.13 -0.76
N SER A 341 -18.53 -13.18 -0.06
CA SER A 341 -19.66 -12.40 -0.57
C SER A 341 -19.24 -11.19 -1.43
N GLU A 342 -17.95 -10.84 -1.42
CA GLU A 342 -17.42 -9.68 -2.15
C GLU A 342 -16.97 -10.01 -3.58
N SER A 343 -17.12 -9.02 -4.46
CA SER A 343 -16.51 -9.07 -5.80
C SER A 343 -14.99 -9.17 -5.71
N SER A 344 -14.36 -9.86 -6.66
CA SER A 344 -12.90 -9.98 -6.72
C SER A 344 -12.20 -8.61 -6.71
N LYS A 345 -12.79 -7.61 -7.39
CA LYS A 345 -12.32 -6.23 -7.42
C LYS A 345 -12.30 -5.59 -6.02
N ASN A 346 -13.36 -5.77 -5.23
CA ASN A 346 -13.45 -5.20 -3.88
C ASN A 346 -12.46 -5.86 -2.93
N ARG A 347 -12.31 -7.20 -3.00
CA ARG A 347 -11.31 -7.93 -2.21
C ARG A 347 -9.90 -7.40 -2.46
N LEU A 348 -9.52 -7.20 -3.72
CA LEU A 348 -8.19 -6.69 -4.05
C LEU A 348 -8.00 -5.25 -3.61
N ALA A 349 -9.03 -4.43 -3.75
CA ALA A 349 -8.92 -3.05 -3.41
C ALA A 349 -9.03 -2.78 -1.90
N SER A 350 -9.51 -3.74 -1.09
CA SER A 350 -9.41 -3.67 0.38
C SER A 350 -7.99 -3.94 0.88
N GLU A 351 -7.15 -4.62 0.10
CA GLU A 351 -5.72 -4.86 0.40
C GLU A 351 -4.89 -3.57 0.34
N ASN A 352 -5.09 -2.74 -0.70
CA ASN A 352 -4.29 -1.52 -0.94
C ASN A 352 -5.09 -0.21 -0.83
N TRP A 353 -6.38 -0.29 -0.48
CA TRP A 353 -7.30 0.85 -0.47
C TRP A 353 -7.28 1.64 -1.78
N ASP A 354 -7.42 0.92 -2.89
CA ASP A 354 -7.27 1.50 -4.23
C ASP A 354 -8.47 2.33 -4.69
N ALA A 355 -9.64 2.16 -4.07
CA ALA A 355 -10.82 2.95 -4.39
C ALA A 355 -10.70 4.42 -3.96
N PRO A 356 -11.38 5.32 -4.69
CA PRO A 356 -11.44 6.74 -4.35
C PRO A 356 -12.33 7.03 -3.14
N ILE A 357 -13.31 6.17 -2.83
CA ILE A 357 -14.17 6.28 -1.64
C ILE A 357 -14.09 4.97 -0.86
N ILE A 358 -13.71 5.08 0.41
CA ILE A 358 -13.47 3.95 1.35
C ILE A 358 -14.21 4.20 2.65
#